data_AF-A0A7K6EZE0-F1
#
_entry.id   AF-A0A7K6EZE0-F1
#
_cell.length_a   1.000
_cell.length_b   1.000
_cell.length_c   1.000
_cell.angle_alpha   90.00
_cell.angle_beta   90.00
_cell.angle_gamma   90.00
#
_symmetry.space_group_name_H-M   'P 1'
#
loop_
_entity.id
_entity.type
_entity.pdbx_description
1 polymer ?
#
loop_
_entity_poly.entity_id
_entity_poly.type
_entity_poly.pdbx_seq_one_letter_code
_entity_poly.pdbx_strand_id
1 'polypeptide(L)'
;SGYGVCHVPSAPGCHRLAVATWRPRGHWGHRLLGTQAPPQLRVPEAAVTTAGDRFRLRTEAAGTVRLSLAVISRNFGRFGVAA
;
A
#
# COMPACT_ATOMS: atom_id res chain seq x y z
N SER A 1 -9.45 2.96 -5.55
CA SER A 1 -8.40 2.18 -4.88
C SER A 1 -7.15 3.04 -4.73
N GLY A 2 -6.36 2.82 -3.68
CA GLY A 2 -5.10 3.52 -3.41
C GLY A 2 -4.00 2.51 -3.04
N TYR A 3 -2.75 2.93 -3.18
CA TYR A 3 -1.54 2.12 -3.03
C TYR A 3 -0.66 2.70 -1.92
N GLY A 4 0.09 1.85 -1.21
CA GLY A 4 1.00 2.29 -0.16
C GLY A 4 2.03 1.19 0.16
N VAL A 5 3.15 1.58 0.76
CA VAL A 5 4.18 0.66 1.24
C VAL A 5 4.52 0.98 2.67
N CYS A 6 4.72 -0.07 3.45
CA CYS A 6 5.43 0.01 4.72
C CYS A 6 6.42 -1.13 4.83
N HIS A 7 7.49 -0.90 5.59
CA HIS A 7 8.39 -1.96 5.98
C HIS A 7 7.79 -2.77 7.12
N VAL A 8 8.00 -4.09 7.06
CA VAL A 8 7.61 -5.02 8.13
C VAL A 8 8.66 -4.96 9.23
N PRO A 9 8.29 -4.73 10.50
CA PRO A 9 9.22 -4.79 11.61
C PRO A 9 9.82 -6.18 11.75
N SER A 10 11.15 -6.28 11.92
CA SER A 10 11.82 -7.57 12.12
C SER A 10 11.73 -8.07 13.56
N ALA A 11 11.33 -7.22 14.50
CA ALA A 11 11.16 -7.59 15.91
C ALA A 11 9.86 -8.38 16.11
N PRO A 12 9.89 -9.51 16.84
CA PRO A 12 8.67 -10.24 17.17
C PRO A 12 7.77 -9.40 18.10
N GLY A 13 6.45 -9.53 17.93
CA GLY A 13 5.46 -8.82 18.73
C GLY A 13 4.32 -8.20 17.91
N CYS A 14 3.45 -7.45 18.58
CA CYS A 14 2.33 -6.74 17.97
C CYS A 14 2.70 -5.29 17.67
N HIS A 15 2.62 -4.93 16.39
CA HIS A 15 3.01 -3.62 15.88
C HIS A 15 1.80 -2.91 15.28
N ARG A 16 1.67 -1.60 15.54
CA ARG A 16 0.68 -0.76 14.89
C ARG A 16 1.39 0.06 13.82
N LEU A 17 1.01 -0.14 12.57
CA LEU A 17 1.59 0.52 11.41
C LEU A 17 0.59 1.50 10.80
N ALA A 18 1.09 2.64 10.37
CA ALA A 18 0.33 3.64 9.63
C ALA A 18 0.94 3.76 8.24
N VAL A 19 0.18 3.40 7.21
CA VAL A 19 0.62 3.39 5.82
C VAL A 19 -0.05 4.53 5.09
N ALA A 20 0.72 5.55 4.74
CA ALA A 20 0.25 6.61 3.86
C ALA A 20 -0.04 6.03 2.48
N THR A 21 -1.23 6.30 1.95
CA THR A 21 -1.65 5.81 0.64
C THR A 21 -1.75 6.94 -0.37
N TRP A 22 -1.51 6.59 -1.63
CA TRP A 22 -1.58 7.47 -2.79
C TRP A 22 -2.35 6.78 -3.92
N ARG A 23 -2.88 7.55 -4.85
CA ARG A 23 -3.49 7.02 -6.07
C ARG A 23 -3.08 7.84 -7.28
N PRO A 24 -2.96 7.23 -8.48
CA PRO A 24 -2.66 7.98 -9.69
C PRO A 24 -3.78 8.99 -9.97
N ARG A 25 -3.38 10.20 -10.36
CA ARG A 25 -4.27 11.30 -10.69
C ARG A 25 -4.59 11.22 -12.20
N GLY A 26 -5.82 10.84 -12.52
CA GLY A 26 -6.34 10.85 -13.89
C GLY A 26 -6.46 12.26 -14.47
N HIS A 27 -6.68 12.36 -15.78
CA HIS A 27 -6.90 13.63 -16.46
C HIS A 27 -8.13 14.37 -15.89
N TRP A 28 -7.99 15.67 -15.65
CA TRP A 28 -8.99 16.51 -14.97
C TRP A 28 -10.35 16.54 -15.70
N GLY A 29 -10.35 16.55 -17.05
CA GLY A 29 -11.59 16.55 -17.84
C GLY A 29 -12.45 15.30 -17.67
N HIS A 30 -11.84 14.14 -17.42
CA HIS A 30 -12.59 12.89 -17.18
C HIS A 30 -13.19 12.82 -15.77
N ARG A 31 -12.66 13.61 -14.82
CA ARG A 31 -13.19 13.70 -13.45
C ARG A 31 -14.50 14.49 -13.40
N LEU A 32 -14.65 15.51 -14.24
CA LEU A 32 -15.84 16.36 -14.30
C LEU A 32 -17.07 15.63 -14.85
N LEU A 33 -16.85 14.67 -15.74
CA LEU A 33 -17.92 13.86 -16.33
C LEU A 33 -18.36 12.71 -15.41
N GLY A 34 -17.59 12.36 -14.38
CA GLY A 34 -17.91 11.25 -13.46
C GLY A 34 -17.97 9.86 -14.12
N THR A 35 -17.66 9.75 -15.41
CA THR A 35 -17.90 8.57 -16.24
C THR A 35 -16.75 7.56 -16.27
N GLN A 36 -15.59 7.92 -15.73
CA GLN A 36 -14.41 7.06 -15.85
C GLN A 36 -14.01 6.47 -14.51
N ALA A 37 -13.86 5.13 -14.48
CA ALA A 37 -13.26 4.42 -13.38
C ALA A 37 -11.89 5.04 -13.03
N PRO A 38 -11.54 5.14 -11.74
CA PRO A 38 -10.27 5.72 -11.33
C PRO A 38 -9.12 4.94 -11.99
N PRO A 39 -8.07 5.64 -12.47
CA PRO A 39 -6.94 4.98 -13.11
C PRO A 39 -6.31 3.97 -12.15
N GLN A 40 -6.02 2.78 -12.67
CA GLN A 40 -5.36 1.71 -11.93
C GLN A 40 -3.97 1.48 -12.54
N LEU A 41 -3.01 1.14 -11.68
CA LEU A 41 -1.69 0.76 -12.12
C LEU A 41 -1.76 -0.61 -12.80
N ARG A 42 -1.19 -0.74 -14.01
CA ARG A 42 -1.07 -2.02 -14.71
C ARG A 42 -0.13 -2.99 -14.00
N VAL A 43 0.95 -2.46 -13.41
CA VAL A 43 1.94 -3.22 -12.64
C VAL A 43 2.16 -2.50 -11.32
N PRO A 44 1.33 -2.77 -10.29
CA PRO A 44 1.39 -2.05 -9.02
C PRO A 44 2.70 -2.34 -8.27
N GLU A 45 3.24 -3.56 -8.28
CA GLU A 45 4.49 -3.87 -7.55
C GLU A 45 5.68 -2.99 -7.96
N ALA A 46 5.86 -2.72 -9.26
CA ALA A 46 6.98 -1.94 -9.77
C ALA A 46 6.92 -0.48 -9.29
N ALA A 47 5.74 0.15 -9.37
CA ALA A 47 5.54 1.54 -8.96
C ALA A 47 5.54 1.74 -7.44
N VAL A 48 5.29 0.67 -6.69
CA VAL A 48 5.12 0.71 -5.23
C VAL A 48 6.45 0.43 -4.52
N THR A 49 7.30 -0.43 -5.08
CA THR A 49 8.57 -0.88 -4.45
C THR A 49 9.67 0.19 -4.46
N THR A 50 9.79 0.97 -5.53
CA THR A 50 10.90 1.93 -5.69
C THR A 50 10.36 3.36 -5.79
N ALA A 51 10.84 4.27 -4.93
CA ALA A 51 10.44 5.68 -4.99
C ALA A 51 10.75 6.34 -6.35
N GLY A 52 11.80 5.87 -7.03
CA GLY A 52 12.24 6.32 -8.36
C GLY A 52 11.16 6.25 -9.45
N ASP A 53 10.39 5.16 -9.49
CA ASP A 53 9.36 4.97 -10.52
C ASP A 53 8.10 5.81 -10.27
N ARG A 54 7.87 6.21 -9.01
CA ARG A 54 6.73 7.07 -8.64
C ARG A 54 6.86 8.50 -9.15
N PHE A 55 8.06 9.03 -9.35
CA PHE A 55 8.24 10.42 -9.79
C PHE A 55 7.69 10.68 -11.20
N ARG A 56 7.57 9.65 -12.03
CA ARG A 56 6.98 9.75 -13.38
C ARG A 56 5.45 9.75 -13.36
N LEU A 57 4.83 9.44 -12.22
CA LEU A 57 3.39 9.38 -12.05
C LEU A 57 2.85 10.66 -11.39
N ARG A 58 1.81 11.24 -11.99
CA ARG A 58 1.00 12.23 -11.28
C ARG A 58 0.15 11.48 -10.25
N THR A 59 0.31 11.81 -8.98
CA THR A 59 -0.38 11.12 -7.87
C THR A 59 -1.08 12.13 -6.97
N GLU A 60 -2.05 11.65 -6.19
CA GLU A 60 -2.70 12.40 -5.12
C GLU A 60 -2.81 11.56 -3.85
N ALA A 61 -2.83 12.22 -2.69
CA ALA A 61 -2.98 11.55 -1.40
C ALA A 61 -4.36 10.87 -1.30
N ALA A 62 -4.38 9.63 -0.81
CA ALA A 62 -5.57 8.81 -0.68
C ALA A 62 -5.88 8.41 0.77
N GLY A 63 -5.24 9.06 1.75
CA GLY A 63 -5.44 8.85 3.18
C GLY A 63 -4.35 8.01 3.83
N THR A 64 -4.69 7.39 4.96
CA THR A 64 -3.76 6.55 5.73
C THR A 64 -4.48 5.29 6.20
N VAL A 65 -3.90 4.13 5.90
CA VAL A 65 -4.38 2.84 6.39
C VAL A 65 -3.65 2.52 7.68
N ARG A 66 -4.41 2.22 8.73
CA ARG A 66 -3.87 1.77 10.02
C ARG A 66 -4.04 0.26 10.11
N LEU A 67 -2.95 -0.44 10.33
CA LEU A 67 -2.94 -1.90 10.45
C LEU A 67 -2.24 -2.35 11.73
N SER A 68 -2.75 -3.43 12.31
CA SER A 68 -2.15 -4.10 13.46
C SER A 68 -1.57 -5.42 12.97
N LEU A 69 -0.25 -5.57 13.11
CA LEU A 69 0.52 -6.69 12.59
C LEU A 69 1.20 -7.44 13.74
N ALA A 70 0.95 -8.74 13.86
CA ALA A 70 1.69 -9.60 14.76
C ALA A 70 2.82 -10.29 13.99
N VAL A 71 4.06 -10.09 14.41
CA VAL A 71 5.25 -10.72 13.82
C VAL A 71 5.71 -11.84 14.74
N ILE A 72 5.77 -13.06 14.20
CA ILE A 72 6.27 -14.26 14.89
C ILE A 72 7.53 -14.70 14.16
N SER A 73 8.67 -14.73 14.86
CA SER A 73 9.96 -15.08 14.25
C SER A 73 10.45 -16.49 14.62
N ARG A 74 9.87 -17.14 15.64
CA ARG A 74 10.20 -18.49 16.12
C ARG A 74 8.97 -19.19 16.71
N ASN A 75 9.06 -20.50 16.94
CA ASN A 75 8.02 -21.32 17.58
C ASN A 75 6.68 -21.32 16.83
N PHE A 76 6.72 -21.33 15.49
CA PHE A 76 5.53 -21.30 14.63
C PHE A 76 4.47 -22.35 14.99
N GLY A 77 4.88 -23.56 15.40
CA GLY A 77 3.95 -24.61 15.84
C GLY A 77 3.21 -24.29 17.14
N ARG A 78 3.82 -23.54 18.07
CA ARG A 78 3.15 -23.10 19.30
C ARG A 78 2.09 -22.03 19.03
N PHE A 79 2.26 -21.26 17.96
CA PHE A 79 1.34 -20.20 17.56
C PHE A 79 0.41 -20.61 16.41
N GLY A 80 0.35 -21.89 16.06
CA GLY A 80 -0.55 -22.42 15.04
C GLY A 80 -0.27 -21.91 13.62
N VAL A 81 0.94 -21.42 13.34
CA VAL A 81 1.32 -20.84 12.04
C VAL A 81 1.82 -21.91 11.07
N ALA A 82 2.35 -23.03 11.56
CA ALA A 82 2.73 -24.18 10.76
C ALA A 82 1.96 -25.41 11.26
N ALA A 83 1.16 -26.01 10.37
CA ALA A 83 0.54 -27.33 10.55
C ALA A 83 1.52 -28.43 10.11
#